data_AF-A0A6A7G0G7-F1
#
_entry.id   AF-A0A6A7G0G7-F1
#
_cell.length_a   1.000
_cell.length_b   1.000
_cell.length_c   1.000
_cell.angle_alpha   90.00
_cell.angle_beta   90.00
_cell.angle_gamma   90.00
#
_symmetry.space_group_name_H-M   'P 1'
#
loop_
_entity.id
_entity.type
_entity.pdbx_description
1 polymer ?
#
loop_
_entity_poly.entity_id
_entity_poly.type
_entity_poly.pdbx_seq_one_letter_code
_entity_poly.pdbx_strand_id
1 'polypeptide(L)'
;QDSGISQLSAGGGGDLRSLEIGGNGDCMAGISHGLGSLILSSNGDAAVVSAVDDGGSSSGGLLSGRSSSVSSPTHHRVIAPTFSGSGGASLPFMGTDSHQPRNGLLSLTDDDVDHLTMGDGESDSATMSSVIHILRVGGSGVEARADERKAALATLVRLARTGSTIVWNDNFRAVLRLLVENLESSAGCERALVLTVLTEMMRRCPLVNLFLNYSELIILRVLKAHADKEKEVIRAAQVCAGTVAEILPPDVVIRVLKPLIQMGDYPVNQSAIKMLNKLIEAHPPAIVAQALPDIMPGLVKAYDNKDSSVRKASVFCMVSLHNCVGEETLKPHLETLAGSKLKLLNLYIRRADTQNSGASSPKSEPHI
;
A
#
# COMPACT_ATOMS: atom_id res chain seq x y z
N GLN A 1 -1.89 21.32 63.69
CA GLN A 1 -0.56 21.92 63.49
C GLN A 1 -0.02 21.27 62.22
N ASP A 2 -0.44 21.77 61.05
CA ASP A 2 0.33 22.73 60.21
C ASP A 2 1.70 22.17 59.82
N SER A 3 2.16 22.14 58.57
CA SER A 3 1.78 22.82 57.32
C SER A 3 2.72 22.31 56.22
N GLY A 4 2.31 22.29 54.94
CA GLY A 4 3.28 22.16 53.84
C GLY A 4 2.75 21.65 52.49
N ILE A 5 1.74 22.31 51.93
CA ILE A 5 1.31 22.13 50.52
C ILE A 5 1.91 23.27 49.69
N SER A 6 2.68 22.93 48.65
CA SER A 6 3.01 23.79 47.50
C SER A 6 3.02 22.89 46.26
N GLN A 7 1.95 22.83 45.47
CA GLN A 7 1.73 23.61 44.25
C GLN A 7 3.00 23.86 43.41
N LEU A 8 3.11 23.13 42.28
CA LEU A 8 3.59 23.69 41.03
C LEU A 8 2.67 23.25 39.89
N SER A 9 2.31 24.26 39.11
CA SER A 9 1.19 24.34 38.19
C SER A 9 1.58 23.92 36.77
N ALA A 10 0.53 23.49 36.06
CA ALA A 10 0.32 23.35 34.63
C ALA A 10 1.27 24.08 33.65
N GLY A 11 1.60 23.37 32.58
CA GLY A 11 2.10 23.94 31.33
C GLY A 11 1.91 23.00 30.13
N GLY A 12 0.94 23.32 29.26
CA GLY A 12 1.05 23.06 27.83
C GLY A 12 0.45 21.77 27.25
N GLY A 13 -0.79 21.41 27.59
CA GLY A 13 -1.60 20.49 26.80
C GLY A 13 -2.10 21.16 25.52
N GLY A 14 -1.31 21.12 24.44
CA GLY A 14 -1.74 21.54 23.11
C GLY A 14 -2.47 20.41 22.40
N ASP A 15 -3.81 20.41 22.49
CA ASP A 15 -4.70 19.47 21.80
C ASP A 15 -4.50 19.50 20.27
N LEU A 16 -4.02 18.40 19.70
CA LEU A 16 -4.03 18.14 18.25
C LEU A 16 -5.39 17.65 17.72
N ARG A 17 -6.40 17.58 18.59
CA ARG A 17 -7.77 17.16 18.24
C ARG A 17 -8.59 18.21 17.48
N SER A 18 -8.06 19.42 17.27
CA SER A 18 -8.80 20.54 16.66
C SER A 18 -8.64 20.69 15.14
N LEU A 19 -8.25 19.65 14.40
CA LEU A 19 -8.06 19.71 12.95
C LEU A 19 -9.27 19.21 12.11
N GLU A 20 -10.47 19.24 12.69
CA GLU A 20 -11.72 18.96 11.96
C GLU A 20 -12.69 20.17 11.97
N ILE A 21 -12.99 20.62 10.73
CA ILE A 21 -14.19 21.34 10.25
C ILE A 21 -14.25 22.88 10.40
N GLY A 22 -14.04 23.53 9.25
CA GLY A 22 -14.67 24.77 8.78
C GLY A 22 -14.25 24.90 7.30
N GLY A 23 -15.09 24.78 6.28
CA GLY A 23 -16.44 25.29 6.09
C GLY A 23 -16.36 26.29 4.94
N ASN A 24 -16.73 25.89 3.74
CA ASN A 24 -17.20 26.81 2.69
C ASN A 24 -18.28 26.08 1.90
N GLY A 25 -19.52 26.50 2.17
CA GLY A 25 -20.69 26.13 1.41
C GLY A 25 -20.91 27.03 0.19
N ASP A 26 -22.00 26.69 -0.49
CA ASP A 26 -22.70 27.40 -1.55
C ASP A 26 -22.19 27.20 -2.98
N CYS A 27 -22.91 26.34 -3.72
CA CYS A 27 -23.72 26.79 -4.86
C CYS A 27 -24.65 25.66 -5.37
N MET A 28 -25.92 26.04 -5.59
CA MET A 28 -26.95 25.44 -6.46
C MET A 28 -27.91 24.39 -5.90
N ALA A 29 -29.06 24.93 -5.48
CA ALA A 29 -30.34 24.25 -5.38
C ALA A 29 -31.07 24.19 -6.74
N GLY A 30 -31.77 23.07 -6.96
CA GLY A 30 -33.12 23.02 -7.55
C GLY A 30 -33.25 22.83 -9.05
N ILE A 31 -33.73 21.65 -9.48
CA ILE A 31 -34.88 21.48 -10.38
C ILE A 31 -35.61 20.16 -10.00
N SER A 32 -36.92 20.26 -9.75
CA SER A 32 -37.86 19.18 -9.45
C SER A 32 -38.62 18.68 -10.69
N HIS A 33 -39.37 17.58 -10.51
CA HIS A 33 -40.31 16.85 -11.39
C HIS A 33 -39.65 15.70 -12.17
N GLY A 34 -40.08 14.44 -12.11
CA GLY A 34 -41.38 13.85 -11.76
C GLY A 34 -41.81 12.90 -12.90
N LEU A 35 -42.50 11.80 -12.57
CA LEU A 35 -42.94 10.66 -13.43
C LEU A 35 -41.90 9.52 -13.48
N GLY A 36 -42.24 8.24 -13.29
CA GLY A 36 -43.50 7.56 -13.11
C GLY A 36 -43.21 6.05 -13.14
N SER A 37 -43.91 5.31 -12.28
CA SER A 37 -43.95 3.85 -12.18
C SER A 37 -43.94 3.14 -13.55
N LEU A 38 -43.27 2.00 -13.65
CA LEU A 38 -43.84 0.78 -14.27
C LEU A 38 -43.01 -0.46 -13.87
N ILE A 39 -43.69 -1.35 -13.14
CA ILE A 39 -43.35 -2.75 -12.95
C ILE A 39 -43.63 -3.50 -14.25
N LEU A 40 -42.73 -4.39 -14.68
CA LEU A 40 -43.10 -5.64 -15.36
C LEU A 40 -41.93 -6.65 -15.34
N SER A 41 -42.22 -7.79 -14.75
CA SER A 41 -41.47 -9.05 -14.81
C SER A 41 -41.36 -9.57 -16.24
N SER A 42 -40.24 -10.22 -16.59
CA SER A 42 -40.24 -11.47 -17.34
C SER A 42 -38.83 -12.08 -17.42
N ASN A 43 -38.82 -13.40 -17.29
CA ASN A 43 -37.74 -14.37 -17.45
C ASN A 43 -36.91 -14.20 -18.73
N GLY A 44 -35.70 -14.80 -18.73
CA GLY A 44 -35.18 -15.45 -19.93
C GLY A 44 -33.69 -15.29 -20.18
N ASP A 45 -32.94 -16.30 -19.74
CA ASP A 45 -31.77 -16.91 -20.36
C ASP A 45 -30.47 -16.18 -20.71
N ALA A 46 -29.43 -16.96 -20.43
CA ALA A 46 -28.03 -16.81 -20.71
C ALA A 46 -27.70 -16.48 -22.18
N ALA A 47 -26.72 -15.58 -22.36
CA ALA A 47 -25.84 -15.62 -23.51
C ALA A 47 -24.44 -15.20 -23.10
N VAL A 48 -23.52 -16.16 -23.23
CA VAL A 48 -22.07 -16.00 -23.27
C VAL A 48 -21.73 -15.24 -24.55
N VAL A 49 -20.88 -14.21 -24.47
CA VAL A 49 -20.29 -13.61 -25.66
C VAL A 49 -18.82 -13.28 -25.43
N SER A 50 -17.97 -14.10 -26.06
CA SER A 50 -16.59 -13.79 -26.44
C SER A 50 -16.61 -13.05 -27.78
N ALA A 51 -15.82 -11.98 -27.92
CA ALA A 51 -15.65 -11.27 -29.18
C ALA A 51 -14.16 -10.95 -29.45
N VAL A 52 -13.60 -11.66 -30.42
CA VAL A 52 -12.45 -11.38 -31.31
C VAL A 52 -12.82 -12.21 -32.55
N ASP A 53 -12.81 -11.82 -33.82
CA ASP A 53 -12.17 -10.79 -34.65
C ASP A 53 -13.01 -10.71 -35.95
N ASP A 54 -12.92 -9.64 -36.75
CA ASP A 54 -13.34 -9.62 -38.16
C ASP A 54 -12.43 -8.60 -38.88
N GLY A 55 -11.50 -9.02 -39.76
CA GLY A 55 -11.74 -9.37 -41.16
C GLY A 55 -11.71 -8.09 -42.02
N GLY A 56 -10.99 -7.90 -43.11
CA GLY A 56 -10.21 -8.71 -44.05
C GLY A 56 -10.11 -7.90 -45.37
N SER A 57 -9.18 -8.23 -46.28
CA SER A 57 -9.29 -8.13 -47.76
C SER A 57 -7.90 -8.24 -48.42
N SER A 58 -7.62 -9.36 -49.13
CA SER A 58 -7.58 -9.52 -50.60
C SER A 58 -6.28 -8.97 -51.23
N SER A 59 -5.45 -9.66 -52.04
CA SER A 59 -5.73 -10.51 -53.21
C SER A 59 -4.43 -11.18 -53.75
N GLY A 60 -4.53 -12.43 -54.25
CA GLY A 60 -3.96 -12.95 -55.52
C GLY A 60 -2.43 -13.06 -55.81
N GLY A 61 -2.00 -14.22 -56.32
CA GLY A 61 -0.89 -14.32 -57.29
C GLY A 61 0.15 -15.43 -57.08
N LEU A 62 0.48 -16.15 -58.15
CA LEU A 62 1.22 -17.42 -58.22
C LEU A 62 2.74 -17.27 -58.53
N LEU A 63 3.52 -18.26 -58.05
CA LEU A 63 4.78 -18.85 -58.60
C LEU A 63 6.07 -18.01 -58.76
N SER A 64 7.17 -18.54 -58.19
CA SER A 64 8.50 -18.76 -58.81
C SER A 64 9.67 -18.46 -57.85
N GLY A 65 10.65 -19.36 -57.82
CA GLY A 65 11.80 -19.30 -56.92
C GLY A 65 12.92 -18.34 -57.34
N ARG A 66 13.85 -18.10 -56.40
CA ARG A 66 15.31 -17.98 -56.59
C ARG A 66 15.95 -17.45 -55.31
N SER A 67 17.04 -18.10 -54.90
CA SER A 67 17.97 -17.64 -53.88
C SER A 67 18.76 -16.42 -54.34
N SER A 68 19.04 -15.47 -53.45
CA SER A 68 20.29 -14.71 -53.41
C SER A 68 20.48 -13.96 -52.08
N SER A 69 21.76 -13.82 -51.75
CA SER A 69 22.44 -13.54 -50.48
C SER A 69 22.45 -12.08 -50.01
N VAL A 70 23.25 -11.84 -48.94
CA VAL A 70 23.79 -10.59 -48.32
C VAL A 70 23.00 -10.03 -47.13
N SER A 71 23.53 -9.62 -45.96
CA SER A 71 24.88 -9.60 -45.35
C SER A 71 24.74 -9.30 -43.84
N SER A 72 25.67 -9.79 -43.02
CA SER A 72 25.83 -9.51 -41.57
C SER A 72 26.25 -8.05 -41.27
N PRO A 73 26.31 -7.65 -39.99
CA PRO A 73 27.64 -7.50 -39.41
C PRO A 73 27.85 -8.03 -37.98
N THR A 74 29.12 -8.38 -37.82
CA THR A 74 29.95 -8.91 -36.74
C THR A 74 30.03 -8.04 -35.48
N HIS A 75 30.28 -8.65 -34.31
CA HIS A 75 31.19 -8.05 -33.33
C HIS A 75 32.13 -9.09 -32.71
N HIS A 76 33.35 -8.61 -32.51
CA HIS A 76 34.60 -9.35 -32.42
C HIS A 76 34.90 -9.94 -31.03
N ARG A 77 35.61 -11.06 -31.05
CA ARG A 77 36.21 -11.81 -29.93
C ARG A 77 37.59 -11.24 -29.59
N VAL A 78 37.98 -11.27 -28.31
CA VAL A 78 39.38 -11.22 -27.84
C VAL A 78 39.59 -12.28 -26.74
N ILE A 79 40.64 -13.09 -26.90
CA ILE A 79 41.25 -14.05 -25.94
C ILE A 79 42.73 -13.60 -25.87
N ALA A 80 43.46 -13.51 -24.76
CA ALA A 80 44.03 -14.48 -23.80
C ALA A 80 44.99 -13.68 -22.86
N PRO A 81 45.77 -14.24 -21.90
CA PRO A 81 46.07 -15.65 -21.62
C PRO A 81 46.08 -16.08 -20.14
N THR A 82 46.35 -17.38 -19.97
CA THR A 82 46.53 -18.20 -18.77
C THR A 82 47.76 -17.86 -17.91
N PHE A 83 47.63 -18.02 -16.58
CA PHE A 83 48.74 -18.36 -15.67
C PHE A 83 48.25 -19.35 -14.59
N SER A 84 49.09 -20.32 -14.28
CA SER A 84 48.93 -21.44 -13.34
C SER A 84 49.15 -21.04 -11.87
N GLY A 85 48.39 -21.64 -10.93
CA GLY A 85 48.67 -21.54 -9.50
C GLY A 85 47.86 -22.55 -8.67
N SER A 86 48.55 -23.34 -7.87
CA SER A 86 48.13 -24.57 -7.17
C SER A 86 47.52 -24.33 -5.78
N GLY A 87 46.71 -25.29 -5.31
CA GLY A 87 46.37 -25.55 -3.90
C GLY A 87 44.96 -25.08 -3.54
N GLY A 88 44.06 -25.86 -2.95
CA GLY A 88 44.13 -27.10 -2.20
C GLY A 88 43.08 -27.00 -1.07
N ALA A 89 42.44 -28.14 -0.76
CA ALA A 89 41.55 -28.40 0.38
C ALA A 89 40.03 -28.08 0.26
N SER A 90 39.29 -29.16 -0.02
CA SER A 90 38.25 -29.76 0.83
C SER A 90 36.87 -29.10 0.99
N LEU A 91 35.85 -29.83 0.53
CA LEU A 91 34.42 -29.73 0.86
C LEU A 91 34.16 -30.03 2.37
N PRO A 92 32.95 -29.75 2.92
CA PRO A 92 31.85 -30.69 2.75
C PRO A 92 30.46 -30.08 2.51
N PHE A 93 29.59 -31.01 2.12
CA PHE A 93 28.19 -30.98 1.77
C PHE A 93 27.27 -31.19 3.00
N MET A 94 25.94 -30.97 2.81
CA MET A 94 24.77 -31.18 3.71
C MET A 94 24.46 -30.03 4.69
N GLY A 95 23.22 -29.58 4.89
CA GLY A 95 21.91 -30.05 4.46
C GLY A 95 20.80 -29.07 4.92
N THR A 96 19.59 -29.32 4.44
CA THR A 96 18.33 -28.61 4.66
C THR A 96 17.88 -28.58 6.14
N ASP A 97 17.36 -27.46 6.65
CA ASP A 97 15.94 -27.32 7.06
C ASP A 97 15.59 -25.96 7.69
N SER A 98 14.51 -25.37 7.17
CA SER A 98 13.33 -24.84 7.87
C SER A 98 13.49 -24.11 9.23
N HIS A 99 13.30 -22.79 9.21
CA HIS A 99 12.34 -22.00 10.02
C HIS A 99 12.82 -20.54 10.14
N GLN A 100 12.29 -19.66 9.29
CA GLN A 100 12.48 -18.23 9.43
C GLN A 100 11.23 -17.64 10.12
N PRO A 101 11.32 -17.15 11.37
CA PRO A 101 10.21 -16.43 11.96
C PRO A 101 10.16 -15.04 11.33
N ARG A 102 9.15 -14.82 10.47
CA ARG A 102 8.59 -13.48 10.26
C ARG A 102 7.95 -13.07 11.57
N ASN A 103 8.68 -12.31 12.38
CA ASN A 103 8.17 -11.37 13.39
C ASN A 103 9.37 -10.65 13.99
N GLY A 104 9.57 -9.39 13.60
CA GLY A 104 10.65 -8.52 14.06
C GLY A 104 10.42 -8.00 15.48
N LEU A 105 10.42 -8.90 16.46
CA LEU A 105 10.44 -8.53 17.86
C LEU A 105 11.36 -9.50 18.62
N LEU A 106 12.33 -8.91 19.33
CA LEU A 106 13.39 -9.49 20.18
C LEU A 106 14.64 -9.92 19.37
N SER A 107 15.86 -9.46 19.62
CA SER A 107 16.51 -8.88 20.80
C SER A 107 17.58 -7.89 20.30
N LEU A 108 17.42 -6.59 20.53
CA LEU A 108 18.53 -5.65 20.28
C LEU A 108 19.52 -5.82 21.42
N THR A 109 20.78 -6.15 21.11
CA THR A 109 21.86 -6.09 22.09
C THR A 109 22.20 -4.62 22.37
N ASP A 110 22.75 -4.33 23.55
CA ASP A 110 23.15 -2.97 23.94
C ASP A 110 24.12 -2.36 22.89
N ASP A 111 24.95 -3.20 22.27
CA ASP A 111 25.86 -2.85 21.17
C ASP A 111 25.16 -2.47 19.85
N ASP A 112 23.96 -3.00 19.56
CA ASP A 112 23.17 -2.60 18.38
C ASP A 112 22.52 -1.22 18.59
N VAL A 113 22.25 -0.84 19.84
CA VAL A 113 21.77 0.51 20.19
C VAL A 113 22.89 1.53 20.01
N ASP A 114 24.12 1.16 20.35
CA ASP A 114 25.31 2.00 20.16
C ASP A 114 25.73 2.12 18.68
N HIS A 115 25.46 1.12 17.84
CA HIS A 115 25.71 1.28 16.40
C HIS A 115 24.63 2.14 15.69
N LEU A 116 23.44 2.26 16.28
CA LEU A 116 22.38 3.19 15.83
C LEU A 116 22.59 4.64 16.32
N THR A 117 23.49 4.87 17.29
CA THR A 117 23.88 6.19 17.80
C THR A 117 25.14 6.75 17.15
N MET A 118 25.94 5.95 16.43
CA MET A 118 27.16 6.39 15.73
C MET A 118 26.90 6.92 14.31
N GLY A 119 25.85 7.72 14.16
CA GLY A 119 25.67 8.63 13.03
C GLY A 119 25.95 10.05 13.48
N ASP A 120 26.38 10.91 12.55
CA ASP A 120 26.67 12.34 12.72
C ASP A 120 25.45 13.13 13.25
N GLY A 121 25.06 12.90 14.51
CA GLY A 121 23.79 13.32 15.10
C GLY A 121 23.66 14.84 15.20
N GLU A 122 24.79 15.55 15.29
CA GLU A 122 24.85 17.01 15.24
C GLU A 122 24.53 17.53 13.84
N SER A 123 25.07 16.89 12.79
CA SER A 123 24.75 17.18 11.39
C SER A 123 23.31 16.82 11.01
N ASP A 124 22.80 15.68 11.49
CA ASP A 124 21.40 15.29 11.28
C ASP A 124 20.43 16.24 12.00
N SER A 125 20.77 16.72 13.20
CA SER A 125 19.98 17.71 13.94
C SER A 125 19.92 19.06 13.20
N ALA A 126 21.06 19.54 12.70
CA ALA A 126 21.12 20.74 11.88
C ALA A 126 20.32 20.58 10.57
N THR A 127 20.45 19.42 9.92
CA THR A 127 19.72 19.10 8.69
C THR A 127 18.21 19.06 8.94
N MET A 128 17.76 18.39 10.01
CA MET A 128 16.35 18.34 10.40
C MET A 128 15.78 19.73 10.66
N SER A 129 16.51 20.56 11.40
CA SER A 129 16.11 21.93 11.71
C SER A 129 15.96 22.78 10.45
N SER A 130 16.90 22.65 9.50
CA SER A 130 16.84 23.31 8.20
C SER A 130 15.62 22.86 7.38
N VAL A 131 15.36 21.55 7.29
CA VAL A 131 14.18 21.00 6.61
C VAL A 131 12.88 21.53 7.22
N ILE A 132 12.75 21.51 8.55
CA ILE A 132 11.58 22.04 9.26
C ILE A 132 11.37 23.52 8.94
N HIS A 133 12.44 24.31 8.92
CA HIS A 133 12.38 25.73 8.58
C HIS A 133 11.90 25.96 7.14
N ILE A 134 12.47 25.26 6.16
CA ILE A 134 12.10 25.38 4.74
C ILE A 134 10.62 25.00 4.53
N LEU A 135 10.17 23.89 5.11
CA LEU A 135 8.80 23.41 4.94
C LEU A 135 7.78 24.33 5.62
N ARG A 136 8.13 24.99 6.73
CA ARG A 136 7.26 25.92 7.46
C ARG A 136 7.17 27.30 6.78
N VAL A 137 8.30 27.86 6.34
CA VAL A 137 8.38 29.24 5.82
C VAL A 137 8.00 29.32 4.33
N GLY A 138 8.10 28.20 3.60
CA GLY A 138 7.99 28.18 2.13
C GLY A 138 6.62 28.48 1.51
N GLY A 139 5.59 28.89 2.27
CA GLY A 139 4.22 29.07 1.77
C GLY A 139 3.94 30.28 0.86
N SER A 140 4.92 31.17 0.59
CA SER A 140 4.64 32.47 -0.06
C SER A 140 5.67 32.95 -1.12
N GLY A 141 6.08 32.12 -2.08
CA GLY A 141 6.86 32.60 -3.26
C GLY A 141 7.10 31.51 -4.32
N VAL A 142 6.84 31.81 -5.60
CA VAL A 142 6.08 30.90 -6.50
C VAL A 142 6.86 29.83 -7.30
N GLU A 143 8.19 29.83 -7.46
CA GLU A 143 8.85 28.70 -8.17
C GLU A 143 10.18 28.25 -7.56
N ALA A 144 11.10 29.18 -7.25
CA ALA A 144 12.39 28.83 -6.64
C ALA A 144 12.26 28.12 -5.28
N ARG A 145 11.19 28.41 -4.52
CA ARG A 145 10.89 27.71 -3.27
C ARG A 145 10.30 26.32 -3.47
N ALA A 146 9.68 26.03 -4.61
CA ALA A 146 9.12 24.71 -4.88
C ALA A 146 10.25 23.67 -5.03
N ASP A 147 11.33 24.02 -5.74
CA ASP A 147 12.51 23.17 -5.85
C ASP A 147 13.23 22.99 -4.51
N GLU A 148 13.35 24.06 -3.71
CA GLU A 148 13.92 24.00 -2.37
C GLU A 148 13.11 23.10 -1.44
N ARG A 149 11.78 23.21 -1.46
CA ARG A 149 10.86 22.35 -0.68
C ARG A 149 10.92 20.90 -1.13
N LYS A 150 10.97 20.66 -2.43
CA LYS A 150 11.19 19.33 -2.99
C LYS A 150 12.52 18.73 -2.52
N ALA A 151 13.60 19.51 -2.52
CA ALA A 151 14.90 19.09 -2.01
C ALA A 151 14.88 18.83 -0.50
N ALA A 152 14.14 19.64 0.26
CA ALA A 152 13.95 19.44 1.70
C ALA A 152 13.18 18.14 2.00
N LEU A 153 12.09 17.87 1.28
CA LEU A 153 11.35 16.60 1.39
C LEU A 153 12.21 15.40 0.98
N ALA A 154 13.01 15.50 -0.08
CA ALA A 154 13.93 14.44 -0.49
C ALA A 154 15.01 14.19 0.58
N THR A 155 15.52 15.24 1.22
CA THR A 155 16.41 15.13 2.37
C THR A 155 15.72 14.47 3.56
N LEU A 156 14.44 14.76 3.78
CA LEU A 156 13.65 14.13 4.83
C LEU A 156 13.42 12.64 4.56
N VAL A 157 13.26 12.22 3.29
CA VAL A 157 13.24 10.79 2.91
C VAL A 157 14.55 10.12 3.29
N ARG A 158 15.71 10.75 3.03
CA ARG A 158 17.03 10.23 3.44
C ARG A 158 17.10 10.09 4.96
N LEU A 159 16.76 11.14 5.71
CA LEU A 159 16.72 11.11 7.18
C LEU A 159 15.77 10.03 7.70
N ALA A 160 14.63 9.84 7.06
CA ALA A 160 13.65 8.83 7.43
C ALA A 160 14.13 7.39 7.16
N ARG A 161 15.21 7.19 6.39
CA ARG A 161 15.83 5.88 6.18
C ARG A 161 17.00 5.61 7.11
N THR A 162 17.90 6.59 7.26
CA THR A 162 19.20 6.36 7.90
C THR A 162 19.56 7.37 8.99
N GLY A 163 18.72 8.39 9.24
CA GLY A 163 19.05 9.45 10.19
C GLY A 163 18.99 9.00 11.66
N SER A 164 19.57 9.80 12.55
CA SER A 164 19.53 9.53 14.00
C SER A 164 18.11 9.39 14.55
N THR A 165 17.85 8.29 15.27
CA THR A 165 16.55 8.03 15.90
C THR A 165 16.24 9.05 16.99
N ILE A 166 17.26 9.56 17.70
CA ILE A 166 17.10 10.57 18.75
C ILE A 166 16.54 11.87 18.17
N VAL A 167 17.15 12.35 17.08
CA VAL A 167 16.68 13.56 16.37
C VAL A 167 15.24 13.40 15.88
N TRP A 168 14.87 12.22 15.40
CA TRP A 168 13.49 11.92 15.01
C TRP A 168 12.52 11.94 16.19
N ASN A 169 12.87 11.34 17.32
CA ASN A 169 12.02 11.32 18.50
C ASN A 169 11.70 12.75 18.99
N ASP A 170 12.70 13.62 19.03
CA ASP A 170 12.56 15.01 19.48
C ASP A 170 11.69 15.84 18.53
N ASN A 171 11.79 15.57 17.22
CA ASN A 171 11.14 16.37 16.19
C ASN A 171 9.86 15.74 15.62
N PHE A 172 9.48 14.53 16.04
CA PHE A 172 8.45 13.72 15.38
C PHE A 172 7.13 14.46 15.20
N ARG A 173 6.60 15.08 16.26
CA ARG A 173 5.30 15.77 16.22
C ARG A 173 5.32 16.98 15.27
N ALA A 174 6.43 17.73 15.27
CA ALA A 174 6.59 18.88 14.41
C ALA A 174 6.68 18.46 12.95
N VAL A 175 7.47 17.44 12.65
CA VAL A 175 7.61 16.89 11.30
C VAL A 175 6.30 16.27 10.81
N LEU A 176 5.65 15.45 11.64
CA LEU A 176 4.36 14.82 11.27
C LEU A 176 3.30 15.87 10.94
N ARG A 177 3.19 16.93 11.75
CA ARG A 177 2.27 18.05 11.48
C ARG A 177 2.57 18.68 10.12
N LEU A 178 3.84 19.01 9.85
CA LEU A 178 4.25 19.57 8.57
C LEU A 178 3.92 18.63 7.42
N LEU A 179 4.20 17.33 7.53
CA LEU A 179 3.87 16.35 6.50
C LEU A 179 2.36 16.35 6.21
N VAL A 180 1.51 16.33 7.24
CA VAL A 180 0.05 16.35 7.07
C VAL A 180 -0.44 17.62 6.38
N GLU A 181 0.12 18.79 6.72
CA GLU A 181 -0.17 20.06 6.05
C GLU A 181 0.28 20.03 4.57
N ASN A 182 1.45 19.45 4.31
CA ASN A 182 2.02 19.38 2.96
C ASN A 182 1.33 18.35 2.05
N LEU A 183 0.48 17.46 2.57
CA LEU A 183 -0.43 16.65 1.76
C LEU A 183 -1.50 17.49 1.03
N GLU A 184 -1.69 18.74 1.43
CA GLU A 184 -2.63 19.68 0.81
C GLU A 184 -1.89 20.70 -0.11
N SER A 185 -0.59 20.48 -0.36
CA SER A 185 0.20 21.30 -1.28
C SER A 185 -0.40 21.32 -2.68
N SER A 186 -0.28 22.45 -3.39
CA SER A 186 -0.71 22.58 -4.79
C SER A 186 0.10 21.69 -5.73
N ALA A 187 1.37 21.41 -5.41
CA ALA A 187 2.29 20.62 -6.21
C ALA A 187 2.20 19.12 -5.87
N GLY A 188 1.81 18.26 -6.82
CA GLY A 188 1.70 16.83 -6.54
C GLY A 188 3.03 16.11 -6.36
N CYS A 189 4.14 16.65 -6.88
CA CYS A 189 5.46 16.12 -6.56
C CYS A 189 5.78 16.23 -5.05
N GLU A 190 5.36 17.32 -4.38
CA GLU A 190 5.48 17.47 -2.93
C GLU A 190 4.57 16.47 -2.22
N ARG A 191 3.29 16.37 -2.60
CA ARG A 191 2.34 15.41 -2.01
C ARG A 191 2.85 13.96 -2.11
N ALA A 192 3.40 13.57 -3.25
CA ALA A 192 3.98 12.24 -3.46
C ALA A 192 5.24 12.01 -2.60
N LEU A 193 6.11 13.01 -2.46
CA LEU A 193 7.27 12.94 -1.59
C LEU A 193 6.87 12.84 -0.12
N VAL A 194 5.84 13.57 0.32
CA VAL A 194 5.31 13.47 1.69
C VAL A 194 4.84 12.05 2.01
N LEU A 195 4.07 11.42 1.10
CA LEU A 195 3.66 10.02 1.25
C LEU A 195 4.86 9.07 1.28
N THR A 196 5.90 9.38 0.51
CA THR A 196 7.16 8.64 0.54
C THR A 196 7.87 8.78 1.89
N VAL A 197 7.96 10.00 2.45
CA VAL A 197 8.52 10.22 3.80
C VAL A 197 7.74 9.42 4.84
N LEU A 198 6.41 9.51 4.87
CA LEU A 198 5.56 8.73 5.78
C LEU A 198 5.81 7.22 5.64
N THR A 199 5.95 6.74 4.41
CA THR A 199 6.27 5.32 4.13
C THR A 199 7.61 4.92 4.74
N GLU A 200 8.68 5.70 4.53
CA GLU A 200 10.01 5.36 5.05
C GLU A 200 10.06 5.48 6.58
N MET A 201 9.39 6.47 7.17
CA MET A 201 9.28 6.60 8.62
C MET A 201 8.61 5.36 9.24
N MET A 202 7.54 4.85 8.63
CA MET A 202 6.82 3.65 9.08
C MET A 202 7.64 2.37 8.94
N ARG A 203 8.60 2.30 8.01
CA ARG A 203 9.51 1.15 7.85
C ARG A 203 10.60 1.09 8.92
N ARG A 204 10.82 2.17 9.67
CA ARG A 204 11.79 2.20 10.76
C ARG A 204 11.16 1.77 12.06
N CYS A 205 11.48 0.55 12.50
CA CYS A 205 10.97 -0.03 13.75
C CYS A 205 10.99 0.94 14.95
N PRO A 206 12.05 1.74 15.20
CA PRO A 206 12.05 2.66 16.35
C PRO A 206 10.97 3.76 16.28
N LEU A 207 10.57 4.18 15.09
CA LEU A 207 9.57 5.24 14.90
C LEU A 207 8.14 4.72 14.96
N VAL A 208 7.92 3.42 14.72
CA VAL A 208 6.57 2.80 14.68
C VAL A 208 5.78 3.07 15.97
N ASN A 209 6.44 3.01 17.13
CA ASN A 209 5.80 3.29 18.42
C ASN A 209 5.22 4.70 18.51
N LEU A 210 5.85 5.68 17.85
CA LEU A 210 5.36 7.06 17.82
C LEU A 210 4.09 7.17 16.99
N PHE A 211 3.97 6.37 15.92
CA PHE A 211 2.82 6.37 15.02
C PHE A 211 1.55 5.76 15.62
N LEU A 212 1.65 4.88 16.62
CA LEU A 212 0.48 4.23 17.22
C LEU A 212 -0.57 5.25 17.71
N ASN A 213 -0.10 6.37 18.27
CA ASN A 213 -0.94 7.47 18.76
C ASN A 213 -1.59 8.31 17.64
N TYR A 214 -1.16 8.14 16.39
CA TYR A 214 -1.63 8.88 15.22
C TYR A 214 -2.15 7.96 14.12
N SER A 215 -2.35 6.68 14.42
CA SER A 215 -2.74 5.63 13.48
C SER A 215 -3.98 5.99 12.66
N GLU A 216 -5.05 6.41 13.33
CA GLU A 216 -6.29 6.85 12.68
C GLU A 216 -6.06 8.03 11.72
N LEU A 217 -5.37 9.08 12.18
CA LEU A 217 -5.03 10.23 11.36
C LEU A 217 -4.25 9.82 10.10
N ILE A 218 -3.21 8.99 10.25
CA ILE A 218 -2.38 8.54 9.13
C ILE A 218 -3.20 7.73 8.13
N ILE A 219 -3.99 6.76 8.60
CA ILE A 219 -4.83 5.92 7.74
C ILE A 219 -5.79 6.81 6.93
N LEU A 220 -6.48 7.75 7.58
CA LEU A 220 -7.42 8.66 6.92
C LEU A 220 -6.74 9.54 5.87
N ARG A 221 -5.56 10.10 6.21
CA ARG A 221 -4.79 10.96 5.29
C ARG A 221 -4.27 10.18 4.07
N VAL A 222 -3.75 8.98 4.25
CA VAL A 222 -3.28 8.11 3.16
C VAL A 222 -4.42 7.67 2.26
N LEU A 223 -5.57 7.30 2.82
CA LEU A 223 -6.74 6.91 2.04
C LEU A 223 -7.34 8.10 1.26
N LYS A 224 -7.38 9.30 1.85
CA LYS A 224 -7.80 10.52 1.15
C LYS A 224 -6.92 10.82 -0.06
N ALA A 225 -5.61 10.57 0.04
CA ALA A 225 -4.66 10.78 -1.06
C ALA A 225 -4.90 9.86 -2.29
N HIS A 226 -5.74 8.83 -2.19
CA HIS A 226 -6.14 8.03 -3.36
C HIS A 226 -7.15 8.74 -4.26
N ALA A 227 -7.75 9.84 -3.80
CA ALA A 227 -8.61 10.72 -4.60
C ALA A 227 -7.83 11.86 -5.29
N ASP A 228 -6.50 11.81 -5.29
CA ASP A 228 -5.67 12.83 -5.94
C ASP A 228 -5.87 12.86 -7.45
N LYS A 229 -5.66 14.02 -8.07
CA LYS A 229 -5.72 14.21 -9.52
C LYS A 229 -4.48 13.67 -10.24
N GLU A 230 -3.34 13.58 -9.54
CA GLU A 230 -2.06 13.15 -10.11
C GLU A 230 -1.79 11.66 -9.83
N LYS A 231 -1.50 10.91 -10.90
CA LYS A 231 -1.28 9.46 -10.82
C LYS A 231 -0.11 9.06 -9.94
N GLU A 232 0.95 9.87 -9.91
CA GLU A 232 2.12 9.60 -9.06
C GLU A 232 1.80 9.71 -7.57
N VAL A 233 0.92 10.65 -7.18
CA VAL A 233 0.44 10.76 -5.79
C VAL A 233 -0.39 9.53 -5.44
N ILE A 234 -1.28 9.10 -6.33
CA ILE A 234 -2.07 7.87 -6.12
C ILE A 234 -1.15 6.65 -5.97
N ARG A 235 -0.09 6.53 -6.78
CA ARG A 235 0.90 5.43 -6.65
C ARG A 235 1.63 5.50 -5.31
N ALA A 236 2.10 6.67 -4.90
CA ALA A 236 2.75 6.85 -3.61
C ALA A 236 1.80 6.52 -2.45
N ALA A 237 0.53 6.89 -2.55
CA ALA A 237 -0.50 6.58 -1.57
C ALA A 237 -0.75 5.08 -1.46
N GLN A 238 -0.76 4.35 -2.58
CA GLN A 238 -0.90 2.89 -2.60
C GLN A 238 0.26 2.19 -1.90
N VAL A 239 1.50 2.63 -2.16
CA VAL A 239 2.69 2.08 -1.49
C VAL A 239 2.63 2.36 0.01
N CYS A 240 2.30 3.61 0.39
CA CYS A 240 2.15 4.00 1.78
C CYS A 240 1.08 3.19 2.49
N ALA A 241 -0.09 3.00 1.85
CA ALA A 241 -1.19 2.22 2.38
C ALA A 241 -0.81 0.76 2.65
N GLY A 242 -0.07 0.13 1.73
CA GLY A 242 0.46 -1.21 1.93
C GLY A 242 1.38 -1.30 3.14
N THR A 243 2.31 -0.35 3.28
CA THR A 243 3.22 -0.30 4.44
C THR A 243 2.47 -0.05 5.75
N VAL A 244 1.46 0.84 5.77
CA VAL A 244 0.62 1.06 6.97
C VAL A 244 -0.12 -0.21 7.38
N ALA A 245 -0.68 -0.95 6.42
CA ALA A 245 -1.40 -2.20 6.66
C ALA A 245 -0.50 -3.34 7.19
N GLU A 246 0.77 -3.35 6.78
CA GLU A 246 1.77 -4.34 7.21
C GLU A 246 2.30 -4.04 8.62
N ILE A 247 2.53 -2.77 8.94
CA ILE A 247 3.25 -2.37 10.16
C ILE A 247 2.32 -2.11 11.36
N LEU A 248 1.12 -1.56 11.15
CA LEU A 248 0.21 -1.25 12.26
C LEU A 248 -0.53 -2.49 12.78
N PRO A 249 -0.93 -2.50 14.07
CA PRO A 249 -1.75 -3.55 14.63
C PRO A 249 -3.05 -3.78 13.82
N PRO A 250 -3.39 -5.02 13.44
CA PRO A 250 -4.55 -5.31 12.59
C PRO A 250 -5.87 -4.78 13.13
N ASP A 251 -6.09 -4.86 14.44
CA ASP A 251 -7.29 -4.39 15.12
C ASP A 251 -7.49 -2.87 14.97
N VAL A 252 -6.40 -2.11 15.04
CA VAL A 252 -6.41 -0.65 14.84
C VAL A 252 -6.76 -0.32 13.40
N VAL A 253 -6.10 -0.98 12.44
CA VAL A 253 -6.35 -0.73 11.00
C VAL A 253 -7.80 -1.09 10.65
N ILE A 254 -8.27 -2.27 11.03
CA ILE A 254 -9.63 -2.75 10.71
C ILE A 254 -10.69 -1.83 11.30
N ARG A 255 -10.51 -1.37 12.54
CA ARG A 255 -11.43 -0.42 13.19
C ARG A 255 -11.64 0.85 12.38
N VAL A 256 -10.57 1.41 11.82
CA VAL A 256 -10.63 2.63 10.99
C VAL A 256 -11.18 2.32 9.59
N LEU A 257 -10.80 1.18 8.99
CA LEU A 257 -11.27 0.80 7.65
C LEU A 257 -12.76 0.46 7.61
N LYS A 258 -13.31 -0.15 8.66
CA LYS A 258 -14.70 -0.60 8.72
C LYS A 258 -15.72 0.46 8.30
N PRO A 259 -15.78 1.67 8.91
CA PRO A 259 -16.72 2.71 8.47
C PRO A 259 -16.43 3.21 7.05
N LEU A 260 -15.17 3.27 6.63
CA LEU A 260 -14.78 3.76 5.30
C LEU A 260 -15.21 2.80 4.18
N ILE A 261 -15.13 1.49 4.42
CA ILE A 261 -15.59 0.47 3.48
C ILE A 261 -17.13 0.50 3.37
N GLN A 262 -17.82 0.69 4.49
CA GLN A 262 -19.28 0.61 4.55
C GLN A 262 -19.99 1.88 4.06
N MET A 263 -19.44 3.05 4.36
CA MET A 263 -20.10 4.35 4.18
C MET A 263 -19.26 5.34 3.37
N GLY A 264 -18.00 5.04 3.07
CA GLY A 264 -17.15 5.93 2.31
C GLY A 264 -17.53 6.00 0.83
N ASP A 265 -17.17 7.12 0.21
CA ASP A 265 -17.35 7.37 -1.22
C ASP A 265 -16.19 6.83 -2.05
N TYR A 266 -16.44 6.63 -3.34
CA TYR A 266 -15.39 6.35 -4.31
C TYR A 266 -14.48 7.58 -4.50
N PRO A 267 -13.14 7.44 -4.55
CA PRO A 267 -12.35 6.20 -4.55
C PRO A 267 -11.82 5.76 -3.18
N VAL A 268 -12.21 6.44 -2.09
CA VAL A 268 -11.70 6.18 -0.73
C VAL A 268 -12.12 4.78 -0.24
N ASN A 269 -13.39 4.41 -0.42
CA ASN A 269 -13.89 3.08 -0.05
C ASN A 269 -13.17 1.93 -0.79
N GLN A 270 -12.89 2.10 -2.08
CA GLN A 270 -12.13 1.12 -2.86
C GLN A 270 -10.71 0.97 -2.31
N SER A 271 -10.09 2.09 -1.95
CA SER A 271 -8.73 2.12 -1.42
C SER A 271 -8.66 1.54 -0.02
N ALA A 272 -9.70 1.72 0.80
CA ALA A 272 -9.85 1.07 2.10
C ALA A 272 -9.91 -0.46 1.95
N ILE A 273 -10.69 -0.97 0.98
CA ILE A 273 -10.74 -2.42 0.68
C ILE A 273 -9.36 -2.93 0.21
N LYS A 274 -8.64 -2.18 -0.63
CA LYS A 274 -7.30 -2.56 -1.09
C LYS A 274 -6.27 -2.56 0.04
N MET A 275 -6.33 -1.59 0.95
CA MET A 275 -5.50 -1.56 2.15
C MET A 275 -5.80 -2.75 3.05
N LEU A 276 -7.08 -3.08 3.24
CA LEU A 276 -7.49 -4.29 3.97
C LEU A 276 -6.95 -5.56 3.32
N ASN A 277 -6.98 -5.65 1.99
CA ASN A 277 -6.39 -6.78 1.27
C ASN A 277 -4.89 -6.93 1.56
N LYS A 278 -4.14 -5.82 1.68
CA LYS A 278 -2.73 -5.84 2.08
C LYS A 278 -2.51 -6.29 3.51
N LEU A 279 -3.40 -5.92 4.43
CA LEU A 279 -3.39 -6.43 5.79
C LEU A 279 -3.58 -7.96 5.79
N ILE A 280 -4.54 -8.48 5.03
CA ILE A 280 -4.80 -9.92 4.95
C ILE A 280 -3.60 -10.69 4.41
N GLU A 281 -2.89 -10.14 3.43
CA GLU A 281 -1.66 -10.73 2.86
C GLU A 281 -0.46 -10.71 3.82
N ALA A 282 -0.42 -9.75 4.75
CA ALA A 282 0.72 -9.52 5.63
C ALA A 282 0.65 -10.25 6.98
N HIS A 283 -0.56 -10.59 7.46
CA HIS A 283 -0.78 -11.08 8.82
C HIS A 283 -1.10 -12.58 8.88
N PRO A 284 -0.78 -13.28 9.99
CA PRO A 284 -1.03 -14.72 10.11
C PRO A 284 -2.52 -15.07 9.99
N PRO A 285 -2.86 -16.24 9.40
CA PRO A 285 -4.25 -16.69 9.23
C PRO A 285 -5.09 -16.67 10.51
N ALA A 286 -4.48 -17.00 11.65
CA ALA A 286 -5.17 -17.00 12.95
C ALA A 286 -5.69 -15.61 13.35
N ILE A 287 -4.92 -14.55 13.06
CA ILE A 287 -5.31 -13.18 13.36
C ILE A 287 -6.41 -12.72 12.39
N VAL A 288 -6.26 -13.05 11.10
CA VAL A 288 -7.26 -12.72 10.08
C VAL A 288 -8.59 -13.42 10.35
N ALA A 289 -8.56 -14.70 10.74
CA ALA A 289 -9.75 -15.48 11.06
C ALA A 289 -10.57 -14.86 12.20
N GLN A 290 -9.90 -14.38 13.26
CA GLN A 290 -10.57 -13.71 14.38
C GLN A 290 -11.25 -12.39 13.97
N ALA A 291 -10.76 -11.73 12.93
CA ALA A 291 -11.30 -10.46 12.46
C ALA A 291 -12.39 -10.59 11.38
N LEU A 292 -12.69 -11.80 10.89
CA LEU A 292 -13.72 -12.03 9.88
C LEU A 292 -15.10 -11.45 10.25
N PRO A 293 -15.59 -11.55 11.50
CA PRO A 293 -16.88 -10.96 11.89
C PRO A 293 -16.94 -9.43 11.68
N ASP A 294 -15.80 -8.74 11.77
CA ASP A 294 -15.72 -7.30 11.57
C ASP A 294 -15.51 -6.91 10.10
N ILE A 295 -14.76 -7.73 9.35
CA ILE A 295 -14.42 -7.48 7.94
C ILE A 295 -15.59 -7.81 7.00
N MET A 296 -16.17 -9.00 7.15
CA MET A 296 -17.07 -9.59 6.15
C MET A 296 -18.34 -8.77 5.90
N PRO A 297 -19.02 -8.20 6.92
CA PRO A 297 -20.20 -7.37 6.68
C PRO A 297 -19.90 -6.17 5.78
N GLY A 298 -18.71 -5.57 5.92
CA GLY A 298 -18.25 -4.48 5.07
C GLY A 298 -18.02 -4.92 3.62
N LEU A 299 -17.35 -6.06 3.42
CA LEU A 299 -17.07 -6.59 2.08
C LEU A 299 -18.35 -7.03 1.36
N VAL A 300 -19.26 -7.72 2.05
CA VAL A 300 -20.56 -8.13 1.47
C VAL A 300 -21.33 -6.90 0.99
N LYS A 301 -21.42 -5.84 1.81
CA LYS A 301 -22.04 -4.58 1.40
C LYS A 301 -21.31 -3.94 0.22
N ALA A 302 -19.97 -3.93 0.22
CA ALA A 302 -19.18 -3.37 -0.86
C ALA A 302 -19.31 -4.14 -2.20
N TYR A 303 -19.68 -5.43 -2.15
CA TYR A 303 -19.97 -6.22 -3.34
C TYR A 303 -21.28 -5.79 -4.04
N ASP A 304 -22.16 -5.09 -3.32
CA ASP A 304 -23.38 -4.46 -3.84
C ASP A 304 -23.24 -2.98 -4.15
N ASN A 305 -22.01 -2.45 -4.12
CA ASN A 305 -21.77 -1.04 -4.39
C ASN A 305 -22.11 -0.65 -5.84
N LYS A 306 -22.61 0.57 -6.05
CA LYS A 306 -22.90 1.13 -7.39
C LYS A 306 -21.65 1.13 -8.29
N ASP A 307 -20.48 1.36 -7.70
CA ASP A 307 -19.22 1.48 -8.43
C ASP A 307 -18.61 0.10 -8.70
N SER A 308 -18.48 -0.26 -9.97
CA SER A 308 -17.88 -1.54 -10.42
C SER A 308 -16.46 -1.77 -9.86
N SER A 309 -15.69 -0.69 -9.71
CA SER A 309 -14.34 -0.70 -9.16
C SER A 309 -14.30 -1.12 -7.68
N VAL A 310 -15.32 -0.75 -6.90
CA VAL A 310 -15.47 -1.13 -5.49
C VAL A 310 -15.89 -2.59 -5.39
N ARG A 311 -16.87 -3.01 -6.20
CA ARG A 311 -17.32 -4.41 -6.27
C ARG A 311 -16.17 -5.35 -6.61
N LYS A 312 -15.36 -5.01 -7.62
CA LYS A 312 -14.16 -5.79 -7.98
C LYS A 312 -13.15 -5.86 -6.83
N ALA A 313 -12.88 -4.75 -6.15
CA ALA A 313 -11.96 -4.75 -5.01
C ALA A 313 -12.47 -5.65 -3.87
N SER A 314 -13.78 -5.64 -3.60
CA SER A 314 -14.40 -6.51 -2.59
C SER A 314 -14.23 -7.99 -2.93
N VAL A 315 -14.51 -8.39 -4.18
CA VAL A 315 -14.32 -9.78 -4.63
C VAL A 315 -12.87 -10.21 -4.49
N PHE A 316 -11.92 -9.39 -4.93
CA PHE A 316 -10.49 -9.70 -4.78
C PHE A 316 -10.09 -9.85 -3.30
N CYS A 317 -10.63 -9.01 -2.42
CA CYS A 317 -10.40 -9.12 -0.98
C CYS A 317 -10.97 -10.42 -0.39
N MET A 318 -12.17 -10.84 -0.81
CA MET A 318 -12.75 -12.13 -0.41
C MET A 318 -11.94 -13.33 -0.92
N VAL A 319 -11.35 -13.26 -2.13
CA VAL A 319 -10.44 -14.30 -2.64
C VAL A 319 -9.17 -14.38 -1.78
N SER A 320 -8.58 -13.24 -1.41
CA SER A 320 -7.42 -13.24 -0.51
C SER A 320 -7.76 -13.76 0.88
N LEU A 321 -8.95 -13.47 1.40
CA LEU A 321 -9.44 -14.09 2.64
C LEU A 321 -9.52 -15.60 2.51
N HIS A 322 -10.12 -16.11 1.43
CA HIS A 322 -10.20 -17.55 1.17
C HIS A 322 -8.80 -18.19 1.18
N ASN A 323 -7.85 -17.57 0.47
CA ASN A 323 -6.49 -18.09 0.37
C ASN A 323 -5.72 -18.01 1.71
N CYS A 324 -6.10 -17.09 2.59
CA CYS A 324 -5.46 -16.90 3.90
C CYS A 324 -6.04 -17.84 4.97
N VAL A 325 -7.37 -17.92 5.12
CA VAL A 325 -8.03 -18.65 6.22
C VAL A 325 -8.65 -20.00 5.81
N GLY A 326 -8.72 -20.30 4.51
CA GLY A 326 -9.33 -21.49 3.95
C GLY A 326 -10.85 -21.43 3.81
N GLU A 327 -11.40 -22.39 3.06
CA GLU A 327 -12.83 -22.48 2.72
C GLU A 327 -13.72 -22.64 3.97
N GLU A 328 -13.39 -23.59 4.85
CA GLU A 328 -14.20 -23.94 6.03
C GLU A 328 -14.41 -22.75 6.97
N THR A 329 -13.36 -21.94 7.18
CA THR A 329 -13.42 -20.76 8.06
C THR A 329 -14.22 -19.62 7.43
N LEU A 330 -14.12 -19.44 6.11
CA LEU A 330 -14.76 -18.31 5.42
C LEU A 330 -16.24 -18.57 5.11
N LYS A 331 -16.60 -19.83 4.85
CA LYS A 331 -17.94 -20.24 4.37
C LYS A 331 -19.12 -19.70 5.21
N PRO A 332 -19.11 -19.73 6.55
CA PRO A 332 -20.22 -19.20 7.36
C PRO A 332 -20.51 -17.72 7.11
N HIS A 333 -19.49 -16.95 6.70
CA HIS A 333 -19.63 -15.53 6.41
C HIS A 333 -20.15 -15.23 5.00
N LEU A 334 -20.13 -16.22 4.10
CA LEU A 334 -20.58 -16.08 2.71
C LEU A 334 -22.05 -16.45 2.51
N GLU A 335 -22.71 -17.06 3.50
CA GLU A 335 -24.11 -17.51 3.41
C GLU A 335 -25.10 -16.36 3.14
N THR A 336 -24.72 -15.14 3.49
CA THR A 336 -25.52 -13.93 3.24
C THR A 336 -25.47 -13.47 1.78
N LEU A 337 -24.55 -13.99 0.96
CA LEU A 337 -24.45 -13.65 -0.45
C LEU A 337 -25.49 -14.40 -1.29
N ALA A 338 -26.09 -13.69 -2.26
CA ALA A 338 -26.94 -14.32 -3.26
C ALA A 338 -26.18 -15.42 -4.02
N GLY A 339 -26.85 -16.54 -4.34
CA GLY A 339 -26.21 -17.71 -4.94
C GLY A 339 -25.46 -17.44 -6.25
N SER A 340 -25.87 -16.46 -7.06
CA SER A 340 -25.15 -16.03 -8.26
C SER A 340 -23.80 -15.37 -7.94
N LYS A 341 -23.73 -14.54 -6.90
CA LYS A 341 -22.49 -13.91 -6.43
C LYS A 341 -21.55 -14.95 -5.83
N LEU A 342 -22.08 -15.89 -5.06
CA LEU A 342 -21.29 -16.98 -4.49
C LEU A 342 -20.65 -17.84 -5.58
N LYS A 343 -21.41 -18.20 -6.62
CA LYS A 343 -20.88 -18.91 -7.80
C LYS A 343 -19.76 -18.13 -8.48
N LEU A 344 -19.94 -16.81 -8.65
CA LEU A 344 -18.92 -15.96 -9.26
C LEU A 344 -17.65 -15.87 -8.40
N LEU A 345 -17.80 -15.71 -7.08
CA LEU A 345 -16.66 -15.72 -6.15
C LEU A 345 -15.89 -17.04 -6.22
N ASN A 346 -16.59 -18.17 -6.21
CA ASN A 346 -15.98 -19.50 -6.34
C ASN A 346 -15.23 -19.68 -7.67
N LEU A 347 -15.72 -19.08 -8.76
CA LEU A 347 -15.00 -19.06 -10.04
C LEU A 347 -13.67 -18.30 -9.91
N TYR A 348 -13.67 -17.16 -9.22
CA TYR A 348 -12.45 -16.36 -8.99
C TYR A 348 -11.45 -17.09 -8.08
N ILE A 349 -11.93 -17.76 -7.03
CA ILE A 349 -11.10 -18.60 -6.15
C ILE A 349 -10.39 -19.68 -6.98
N ARG A 350 -11.13 -20.50 -7.74
CA ARG A 350 -10.56 -21.56 -8.58
C ARG A 350 -9.54 -21.04 -9.59
N ARG A 351 -9.78 -19.85 -10.14
CA ARG A 351 -8.86 -19.20 -11.07
C ARG A 351 -7.56 -18.78 -10.37
N ALA A 352 -7.65 -18.24 -9.15
CA ALA A 352 -6.49 -17.89 -8.35
C ALA A 352 -5.67 -19.12 -7.96
N ASP A 353 -6.32 -20.22 -7.59
CA ASP A 353 -5.64 -21.49 -7.24
C ASP A 353 -4.87 -22.06 -8.44
N THR A 354 -5.49 -22.07 -9.62
CA THR A 354 -4.84 -22.55 -10.87
C THR A 354 -3.62 -21.70 -11.22
N GLN A 355 -3.69 -20.39 -10.99
CA GLN A 355 -2.57 -19.47 -11.22
C GLN A 355 -1.43 -19.68 -10.23
N ASN A 356 -1.74 -20.05 -8.98
CA ASN A 356 -0.75 -20.32 -7.95
C ASN A 356 -0.07 -21.69 -8.14
N SER A 357 -0.79 -22.69 -8.63
CA SER A 357 -0.27 -24.05 -8.89
C SER A 357 0.47 -24.19 -10.24
N GLY A 358 0.29 -23.24 -11.17
CA GLY A 358 0.95 -23.26 -12.49
C GLY A 358 2.44 -22.91 -12.51
N ALA A 359 3.04 -22.57 -11.36
CA ALA A 359 4.47 -22.27 -11.22
C ALA A 359 5.36 -23.50 -10.96
N SER A 360 4.77 -24.71 -10.85
CA SER A 360 5.51 -25.97 -10.74
C SER A 360 5.13 -26.93 -11.88
N SER A 361 5.78 -26.79 -13.04
CA SER A 361 5.72 -27.83 -14.08
C SER A 361 6.38 -29.12 -13.59
N PRO A 362 5.76 -30.30 -13.79
CA PRO A 362 6.40 -31.58 -13.51
C PRO A 362 7.49 -31.83 -14.55
N LYS A 363 8.73 -32.01 -14.09
CA LYS A 363 9.84 -32.50 -14.90
C LYS A 363 9.49 -33.94 -15.27
N SER A 364 9.11 -34.17 -16.52
CA SER A 364 8.97 -35.49 -17.12
C SER A 364 10.29 -36.26 -16.97
N GLU A 365 10.29 -37.33 -16.18
CA GLU A 365 11.32 -38.37 -16.23
C GLU A 365 11.30 -39.03 -17.61
N PRO A 366 12.45 -39.14 -18.30
CA PRO A 366 12.55 -40.05 -19.43
C PRO A 366 12.68 -41.48 -18.88
N HIS A 367 11.69 -42.30 -19.18
CA HIS A 367 11.82 -43.74 -19.15
C HIS A 367 12.66 -44.18 -20.37
N ILE A 368 13.52 -45.18 -20.11
CA ILE A 368 14.41 -45.97 -20.99
C ILE A 368 15.87 -45.51 -20.99
#